data_AF-A0A7X7Y5A0-F1
#
_entry.id   AF-A0A7X7Y5A0-F1
#
_cell.length_a   1.000
_cell.length_b   1.000
_cell.length_c   1.000
_cell.angle_alpha   90.00
_cell.angle_beta   90.00
_cell.angle_gamma   90.00
#
_symmetry.space_group_name_H-M   'P 1'
#
loop_
_entity.id
_entity.type
_entity.pdbx_description
1 polymer ?
#
loop_
_entity_poly.entity_id
_entity_poly.type
_entity_poly.pdbx_seq_one_letter_code
_entity_poly.pdbx_strand_id
1 'polypeptide(L)'
;MQVGGLVGFVLGIVVGLSCLYLGKRKLKRNRGDDEMYRHVWQKTRSISWYATTVAIYALLFLVLIGVDISTVEALSILLIVHLFSWAIVGIHLSSYYYIIMSRKRMPKYSSS
;
A
#
# COMPACT_ATOMS: atom_id res chain seq x y z
N MET A 1 25.91 -17.64 5.74
CA MET A 1 24.68 -17.71 4.91
C MET A 1 23.59 -16.87 5.57
N GLN A 2 23.09 -15.83 4.90
CA GLN A 2 22.04 -14.94 5.43
C GLN A 2 20.64 -15.59 5.23
N VAL A 3 20.32 -16.57 6.07
CA VAL A 3 19.06 -17.32 6.00
C VAL A 3 17.85 -16.43 6.30
N GLY A 4 17.99 -15.47 7.22
CA GLY A 4 16.91 -14.56 7.60
C GLY A 4 16.42 -13.66 6.46
N GLY A 5 17.32 -13.15 5.62
CA GLY A 5 16.96 -12.33 4.46
C GLY A 5 16.19 -13.11 3.41
N LEU A 6 16.57 -14.37 3.17
CA LEU A 6 15.90 -15.24 2.20
C LEU A 6 14.47 -15.60 2.64
N VAL A 7 14.30 -15.92 3.93
CA VAL A 7 12.99 -16.23 4.51
C VAL A 7 12.07 -15.00 4.46
N GLY A 8 12.57 -13.83 4.83
CA GLY A 8 11.82 -12.57 4.74
C GLY A 8 11.37 -12.24 3.31
N PHE A 9 12.23 -12.48 2.32
CA PHE A 9 11.91 -12.27 0.91
C PHE A 9 10.80 -13.20 0.40
N VAL A 10 10.91 -14.51 0.68
CA VAL A 10 9.91 -15.49 0.26
C VAL A 10 8.55 -15.23 0.92
N LEU A 11 8.54 -14.96 2.22
CA LEU A 11 7.30 -14.61 2.94
C LEU A 11 6.69 -13.31 2.40
N GLY A 12 7.51 -12.30 2.10
CA GLY A 12 7.07 -11.05 1.49
C GLY A 12 6.38 -11.25 0.14
N ILE A 13 6.94 -12.10 -0.73
CA ILE A 13 6.34 -12.44 -2.03
C ILE A 13 5.00 -13.15 -1.85
N VAL A 14 4.93 -14.15 -0.96
CA VAL A 14 3.70 -14.93 -0.73
C VAL A 14 2.58 -14.03 -0.20
N VAL A 15 2.87 -13.17 0.77
CA VAL A 15 1.89 -12.23 1.33
C VAL A 15 1.47 -11.20 0.30
N GLY A 16 2.42 -10.64 -0.47
CA GLY A 16 2.14 -9.68 -1.53
C GLY A 16 1.22 -10.24 -2.62
N LEU A 17 1.51 -11.45 -3.11
CA LEU A 17 0.67 -12.15 -4.09
C LEU A 17 -0.73 -12.46 -3.54
N SER A 18 -0.82 -12.87 -2.27
CA SER A 18 -2.09 -13.17 -1.61
C SER A 18 -2.98 -11.93 -1.50
N CYS A 19 -2.42 -10.80 -1.10
CA CYS A 19 -3.13 -9.52 -1.05
C CYS A 19 -3.62 -9.08 -2.44
N LEU A 20 -2.77 -9.19 -3.48
CA LEU A 20 -3.14 -8.84 -4.86
C LEU A 20 -4.27 -9.73 -5.39
N TYR A 21 -4.25 -11.02 -5.08
CA TYR A 21 -5.28 -11.97 -5.49
C TYR A 21 -6.64 -11.64 -4.85
N LEU A 22 -6.67 -11.39 -3.55
CA LEU A 22 -7.89 -11.02 -2.82
C LEU A 22 -8.46 -9.67 -3.29
N GLY A 23 -7.59 -8.68 -3.56
CA GLY A 23 -8.00 -7.39 -4.12
C GLY A 23 -8.71 -7.54 -5.48
N LYS A 24 -8.11 -8.31 -6.40
CA LYS A 24 -8.68 -8.59 -7.73
C LYS A 24 -10.03 -9.32 -7.67
N ARG A 25 -10.21 -10.22 -6.69
CA ARG A 25 -11.47 -10.95 -6.51
C ARG A 25 -12.61 -10.02 -6.07
N LYS A 26 -12.30 -9.00 -5.27
CA LYS A 26 -13.28 -8.02 -4.79
C LYS A 26 -13.71 -7.02 -5.88
N LEU A 27 -12.77 -6.64 -6.76
CA LEU A 27 -13.01 -5.78 -7.93
C LEU A 27 -14.01 -6.34 -8.95
N LYS A 28 -13.95 -7.65 -9.24
CA LYS A 28 -14.85 -8.28 -10.23
C LYS A 28 -16.33 -8.23 -9.85
N ARG A 29 -16.66 -7.94 -8.58
CA ARG A 29 -18.04 -7.96 -8.08
C ARG A 29 -18.76 -6.62 -8.21
N ASN A 30 -18.05 -5.49 -8.33
CA ASN A 30 -18.63 -4.15 -8.35
C ASN A 30 -18.07 -3.28 -9.50
N ARG A 31 -18.69 -3.36 -10.69
CA ARG A 31 -18.27 -2.58 -11.88
C ARG A 31 -18.38 -1.05 -11.73
N GLY A 32 -19.28 -0.55 -10.88
CA GLY A 32 -19.39 0.89 -10.57
C GLY A 32 -18.31 1.43 -9.63
N ASP A 33 -17.59 0.53 -8.94
CA ASP A 33 -16.48 0.91 -8.04
C ASP A 33 -15.17 1.12 -8.81
N ASP A 34 -15.12 0.83 -10.12
CA ASP A 34 -13.87 0.77 -10.88
C ASP A 34 -13.26 2.16 -11.14
N GLU A 35 -14.09 3.18 -11.40
CA GLU A 35 -13.61 4.56 -11.55
C GLU A 35 -13.09 5.14 -10.23
N MET A 36 -13.84 4.94 -9.13
CA MET A 36 -13.43 5.37 -7.80
C MET A 36 -12.19 4.60 -7.34
N TYR A 37 -12.11 3.30 -7.63
CA TYR A 37 -10.96 2.48 -7.34
C TYR A 37 -9.72 2.98 -8.10
N ARG A 38 -9.83 3.25 -9.41
CA ARG A 38 -8.70 3.80 -10.18
C ARG A 38 -8.22 5.13 -9.62
N HIS A 39 -9.15 6.02 -9.25
CA HIS A 39 -8.82 7.32 -8.66
C HIS A 39 -8.10 7.17 -7.31
N VAL A 40 -8.63 6.31 -6.42
CA VAL A 40 -8.02 6.00 -5.12
C VAL A 40 -6.64 5.40 -5.30
N TRP A 41 -6.48 4.41 -6.19
CA TRP A 41 -5.21 3.72 -6.41
C TRP A 41 -4.13 4.62 -7.04
N GLN A 42 -4.53 5.56 -7.91
CA GLN A 42 -3.62 6.55 -8.47
C GLN A 42 -3.09 7.50 -7.39
N LYS A 43 -3.96 7.96 -6.49
CA LYS A 43 -3.58 8.82 -5.36
C LYS A 43 -2.70 8.07 -4.35
N THR A 44 -3.05 6.83 -4.02
CA THR A 44 -2.27 5.95 -3.15
C THR A 44 -0.86 5.70 -3.69
N ARG A 45 -0.71 5.47 -5.00
CA ARG A 45 0.61 5.32 -5.64
C ARG A 45 1.45 6.60 -5.51
N SER A 46 0.87 7.79 -5.67
CA SER A 46 1.63 9.02 -5.48
C SER A 46 2.11 9.19 -4.04
N ILE A 47 1.27 8.85 -3.05
CA ILE A 47 1.62 8.92 -1.63
C ILE A 47 2.72 7.91 -1.26
N SER A 48 2.69 6.70 -1.81
CA SER A 48 3.75 5.71 -1.54
C SER A 48 5.12 6.16 -2.06
N TRP A 49 5.16 6.90 -3.17
CA TRP A 49 6.41 7.51 -3.65
C TRP A 49 7.00 8.51 -2.65
N TYR A 50 6.18 9.38 -2.04
CA TYR A 50 6.66 10.29 -1.00
C TYR A 50 7.23 9.53 0.21
N ALA A 51 6.54 8.49 0.68
CA ALA A 51 7.02 7.66 1.79
C ALA A 51 8.36 6.98 1.47
N THR A 52 8.50 6.46 0.25
CA THR A 52 9.78 5.87 -0.21
C THR A 52 10.88 6.90 -0.31
N THR A 53 10.61 8.10 -0.82
CA THR A 53 11.60 9.19 -0.86
C THR A 53 12.11 9.53 0.54
N VAL A 54 11.21 9.64 1.54
CA VAL A 54 11.61 9.87 2.94
C VAL A 54 12.51 8.74 3.46
N ALA A 55 12.16 7.48 3.17
CA ALA A 55 12.99 6.34 3.57
C ALA A 55 14.37 6.33 2.91
N ILE A 56 14.48 6.74 1.63
CA ILE A 56 15.77 6.90 0.94
C ILE A 56 16.63 7.91 1.68
N TYR A 57 16.09 9.09 2.02
CA TYR A 57 16.84 10.11 2.74
C TYR A 57 17.26 9.66 4.15
N ALA A 58 16.39 8.93 4.86
CA ALA A 58 16.72 8.36 6.16
C ALA A 58 17.86 7.34 6.07
N LEU A 59 17.80 6.40 5.13
CA LEU A 59 18.87 5.42 4.90
C LEU A 59 20.18 6.09 4.50
N LEU A 60 20.12 7.09 3.62
CA LEU A 60 21.28 7.88 3.21
C LEU A 60 21.92 8.58 4.42
N PHE A 61 21.09 9.19 5.29
CA PHE A 61 21.58 9.83 6.51
C PHE A 61 22.27 8.83 7.45
N LEU A 62 21.71 7.62 7.63
CA LEU A 62 22.35 6.56 8.43
C LEU A 62 23.73 6.17 7.89
N VAL A 63 23.85 6.02 6.57
CA VAL A 63 25.14 5.72 5.94
C VAL A 63 26.14 6.87 6.15
N LEU A 64 25.70 8.13 6.05
CA LEU A 64 26.55 9.29 6.24
C LEU A 64 27.11 9.45 7.66
N ILE A 65 26.37 9.00 8.69
CA ILE A 65 26.85 8.99 10.09
C ILE A 65 27.69 7.74 10.42
N GLY A 66 28.01 6.90 9.42
CA GLY A 66 28.91 5.74 9.56
C GLY A 66 28.23 4.42 9.90
N VAL A 67 26.92 4.28 9.69
CA VAL A 67 26.25 2.97 9.82
C VAL A 67 26.49 2.15 8.56
N ASP A 68 27.12 0.99 8.73
CA ASP A 68 27.29 0.01 7.65
C ASP A 68 25.94 -0.65 7.32
N ILE A 69 25.39 -0.30 6.16
CA ILE A 69 24.17 -0.91 5.61
C ILE A 69 24.52 -1.55 4.28
N SER A 70 24.29 -2.85 4.16
CA SER A 70 24.51 -3.54 2.88
C SER A 70 23.44 -3.13 1.85
N THR A 71 23.78 -3.23 0.56
CA THR A 71 22.84 -2.94 -0.53
C THR A 71 21.57 -3.78 -0.42
N VAL A 72 21.68 -5.05 0.01
CA VAL A 72 20.55 -5.96 0.16
C VAL A 72 19.62 -5.49 1.27
N GLU A 73 20.15 -5.03 2.41
CA GLU A 73 19.35 -4.51 3.52
C GLU A 73 18.65 -3.21 3.14
N ALA A 74 19.37 -2.27 2.52
CA ALA A 74 18.79 -1.01 2.06
C ALA A 74 17.64 -1.22 1.08
N LEU A 75 17.84 -2.08 0.06
CA LEU A 75 16.79 -2.41 -0.92
C LEU A 75 15.61 -3.14 -0.27
N SER A 76 15.87 -4.02 0.69
CA SER A 76 14.81 -4.74 1.41
C SER A 76 13.93 -3.78 2.23
N ILE A 77 14.56 -2.85 2.96
CA ILE A 77 13.85 -1.81 3.74
C ILE A 77 13.01 -0.94 2.80
N LEU A 78 13.59 -0.48 1.69
CA LEU A 78 12.89 0.35 0.71
C LEU A 78 11.68 -0.37 0.11
N LEU A 79 11.83 -1.65 -0.22
CA LEU A 79 10.76 -2.46 -0.78
C LEU A 79 9.60 -2.65 0.21
N ILE A 80 9.93 -2.94 1.48
CA ILE A 80 8.93 -3.06 2.55
C ILE A 80 8.22 -1.72 2.75
N VAL A 81 8.94 -0.60 2.88
CA VAL A 81 8.32 0.72 3.06
C VAL A 81 7.42 1.09 1.89
N HIS A 82 7.86 0.84 0.65
CA HIS A 82 7.06 1.15 -0.54
C HIS A 82 5.77 0.34 -0.61
N LEU A 83 5.86 -0.98 -0.42
CA LEU A 83 4.69 -1.87 -0.48
C LEU A 83 3.75 -1.67 0.71
N PHE A 84 4.29 -1.47 1.91
CA PHE A 84 3.50 -1.30 3.12
C PHE A 84 2.77 0.05 3.15
N SER A 85 3.46 1.15 2.78
CA SER A 85 2.83 2.46 2.66
C SER A 85 1.71 2.45 1.61
N TRP A 86 1.94 1.80 0.47
CA TRP A 86 0.94 1.63 -0.56
C TRP A 86 -0.28 0.82 -0.08
N ALA A 87 -0.05 -0.29 0.62
CA ALA A 87 -1.12 -1.15 1.13
C ALA A 87 -1.99 -0.43 2.18
N ILE A 88 -1.39 0.23 3.17
CA ILE A 88 -2.12 0.93 4.23
C ILE A 88 -2.95 2.09 3.67
N VAL A 89 -2.31 2.95 2.87
CA VAL A 89 -2.99 4.12 2.29
C VAL A 89 -4.12 3.65 1.36
N GLY A 90 -3.90 2.59 0.59
CA GLY A 90 -4.92 1.99 -0.27
C GLY A 90 -6.14 1.50 0.51
N ILE A 91 -5.92 0.78 1.61
CA ILE A 91 -7.01 0.29 2.48
C ILE A 91 -7.75 1.47 3.12
N HIS A 92 -7.03 2.40 3.74
CA HIS A 92 -7.63 3.53 4.46
C HIS A 92 -8.49 4.40 3.53
N LEU A 93 -7.95 4.76 2.36
CA LEU A 93 -8.67 5.61 1.40
C LEU A 93 -9.88 4.87 0.81
N SER A 94 -9.74 3.59 0.48
CA SER A 94 -10.84 2.75 0.02
C SER A 94 -11.97 2.68 1.05
N SER A 95 -11.65 2.43 2.33
CA SER A 95 -12.64 2.42 3.42
C SER A 95 -13.33 3.76 3.60
N TYR A 96 -12.58 4.87 3.57
CA TYR A 96 -13.12 6.22 3.71
C TYR A 96 -14.15 6.55 2.60
N TYR A 97 -13.79 6.32 1.34
CA TYR A 97 -14.68 6.60 0.21
C TYR A 97 -15.90 5.67 0.19
N TYR A 98 -15.74 4.39 0.56
CA TYR A 98 -16.86 3.45 0.67
C TYR A 98 -17.90 3.91 1.70
N ILE A 99 -17.46 4.40 2.87
CA ILE A 99 -18.34 4.92 3.92
C ILE A 99 -19.07 6.20 3.49
N ILE A 100 -18.38 7.11 2.79
CA ILE A 100 -19.00 8.34 2.28
C ILE A 100 -20.03 8.05 1.20
N MET A 101 -19.70 7.15 0.28
CA MET A 101 -20.61 6.80 -0.81
C MET A 101 -21.83 5.99 -0.32
N SER A 102 -21.67 5.16 0.72
CA SER A 102 -22.81 4.49 1.36
C SER A 102 -23.72 5.49 2.10
N ARG A 103 -23.16 6.52 2.75
CA ARG A 103 -23.96 7.61 3.36
C ARG A 103 -24.72 8.44 2.33
N LYS A 104 -24.16 8.69 1.14
CA LYS A 104 -24.83 9.43 0.06
C LYS A 104 -25.94 8.63 -0.65
N ARG A 105 -25.99 7.31 -0.50
CA ARG A 105 -27.01 6.42 -1.11
C ARG A 105 -28.22 6.13 -0.22
N MET A 106 -28.39 6.81 0.92
CA MET A 106 -29.69 6.75 1.61
C MET A 106 -30.73 7.53 0.81
N PRO A 107 -31.81 6.90 0.30
CA PRO A 107 -32.96 7.68 -0.13
C PRO A 107 -33.42 8.47 1.11
N LYS A 108 -33.65 9.77 0.94
CA LYS A 108 -34.47 10.52 1.89
C LYS A 108 -35.76 9.73 2.04
N TYR A 109 -35.94 9.05 3.18
CA TYR A 109 -37.21 8.43 3.47
C TYR A 109 -38.24 9.56 3.53
N SER A 110 -39.25 9.41 2.66
CA SER A 110 -40.63 9.84 2.85
C SER A 110 -40.86 10.58 4.18
N SER A 111 -40.95 11.90 4.12
CA SER A 111 -41.67 12.67 5.13
C SER A 111 -42.91 13.22 4.44
N SER A 112 -44.01 12.53 4.73
CA SER A 112 -45.44 12.90 4.72
C SER A 112 -45.86 14.17 4.01
#